data_AF-A0A947NW29-F1
#
_entry.id   AF-A0A947NW29-F1
#
_cell.length_a   1.000
_cell.length_b   1.000
_cell.length_c   1.000
_cell.angle_alpha   90.00
_cell.angle_beta   90.00
_cell.angle_gamma   90.00
#
_symmetry.space_group_name_H-M   'P 1'
#
loop_
_entity.id
_entity.type
_entity.pdbx_description
1 polymer ?
#
loop_
_entity_poly.entity_id
_entity_poly.type
_entity_poly.pdbx_seq_one_letter_code
_entity_poly.pdbx_strand_id
1 'polypeptide(L)'
;MTLPGFPEAAPLAGLAGGVLIGLAAAVMLLGLGRIAGVSGLAAKAVGLGGSGIARGGAWMFVIGLPLGALIVMLASGGIDATFANPVTLAIAGLVVGIGTRLGSGCTSGHGVCGVSRLSGRSIVATLTFMATGIATVAIMNALGLEVL
;
A
#
# COMPACT_ATOMS: atom_id res chain seq x y z
N MET A 1 14.68 -4.19 -20.52
CA MET A 1 13.79 -4.63 -21.62
C MET A 1 12.66 -3.62 -21.68
N THR A 2 12.71 -2.68 -22.63
CA THR A 2 11.67 -1.67 -22.83
C THR A 2 10.57 -2.27 -23.72
N LEU A 3 9.30 -2.00 -23.40
CA LEU A 3 8.18 -2.46 -24.23
C LEU A 3 7.99 -1.47 -25.39
N PRO A 4 7.98 -1.90 -26.66
CA PRO A 4 7.67 -1.00 -27.77
C PRO A 4 6.25 -0.43 -27.58
N GLY A 5 6.15 0.88 -27.33
CA GLY A 5 4.91 1.60 -26.98
C GLY A 5 4.89 2.21 -25.57
N PHE A 6 5.72 1.73 -24.64
CA PHE A 6 5.86 2.27 -23.29
C PHE A 6 7.35 2.38 -22.92
N PRO A 7 8.04 3.44 -23.36
CA PRO A 7 9.48 3.61 -23.16
C PRO A 7 9.87 3.66 -21.67
N GLU A 8 8.98 4.21 -20.82
CA GLU A 8 9.15 4.31 -19.36
C GLU A 8 8.69 3.06 -18.60
N ALA A 9 8.19 2.03 -19.28
CA ALA A 9 7.78 0.81 -18.59
C ALA A 9 9.02 0.08 -18.05
N ALA A 10 8.97 -0.26 -16.75
CA ALA A 10 9.98 -1.08 -16.08
C ALA A 10 9.45 -2.51 -15.81
N PRO A 11 9.21 -3.35 -16.84
CA PRO A 11 8.49 -4.61 -16.69
C PRO A 11 9.22 -5.62 -15.80
N LEU A 12 10.55 -5.69 -15.90
CA LEU A 12 11.36 -6.59 -15.06
C LEU A 12 11.37 -6.15 -13.60
N ALA A 13 11.49 -4.84 -13.34
CA ALA A 13 11.46 -4.31 -11.98
C ALA A 13 10.07 -4.47 -11.35
N GLY A 14 9.00 -4.23 -12.13
CA GLY A 14 7.62 -4.47 -11.71
C GLY A 14 7.34 -5.93 -11.38
N LEU A 15 7.82 -6.87 -12.21
CA LEU A 15 7.72 -8.30 -11.94
C LEU A 15 8.49 -8.69 -10.68
N ALA A 16 9.74 -8.25 -10.54
CA ALA A 16 10.56 -8.52 -9.36
C ALA A 16 9.90 -7.99 -8.08
N GLY A 17 9.40 -6.74 -8.10
CA GLY A 17 8.66 -6.15 -6.99
C GLY A 17 7.37 -6.92 -6.67
N GLY A 18 6.62 -7.33 -7.69
CA GLY A 18 5.43 -8.16 -7.53
C GLY A 18 5.71 -9.51 -6.88
N VAL A 19 6.77 -10.20 -7.30
CA VAL A 19 7.22 -11.46 -6.68
C VAL A 19 7.61 -11.24 -5.22
N LEU A 20 8.36 -10.18 -4.90
CA LEU A 20 8.77 -9.86 -3.53
C LEU A 20 7.55 -9.57 -2.62
N ILE A 21 6.60 -8.75 -3.10
CA ILE A 21 5.36 -8.45 -2.35
C ILE A 21 4.53 -9.72 -2.16
N GLY A 22 4.39 -10.55 -3.20
CA GLY A 22 3.67 -11.81 -3.15
C GLY A 22 4.28 -12.81 -2.16
N LEU A 23 5.61 -12.94 -2.17
CA LEU A 23 6.34 -13.77 -1.20
C LEU A 23 6.17 -13.25 0.22
N ALA A 24 6.28 -11.94 0.45
CA ALA A 24 6.06 -11.35 1.77
C ALA A 24 4.63 -11.61 2.28
N ALA A 25 3.63 -11.47 1.41
CA ALA A 25 2.23 -11.78 1.73
C ALA A 25 2.02 -13.27 2.03
N ALA A 26 2.66 -14.16 1.26
CA ALA A 26 2.59 -15.60 1.46
C ALA A 26 3.26 -16.03 2.77
N VAL A 27 4.44 -15.50 3.11
CA VAL A 27 5.13 -15.76 4.38
C VAL A 27 4.26 -15.32 5.56
N MET A 28 3.60 -14.17 5.46
CA MET A 28 2.71 -13.72 6.52
C MET A 28 1.47 -14.62 6.65
N LEU A 29 0.88 -15.03 5.53
CA LEU A 29 -0.33 -15.85 5.55
C LEU A 29 -0.05 -17.28 5.99
N LEU A 30 1.00 -17.91 5.48
CA LEU A 30 1.37 -19.31 5.74
C LEU A 30 2.15 -19.47 7.04
N GLY A 31 3.01 -18.51 7.38
CA GLY A 31 3.83 -18.57 8.60
C GLY A 31 3.10 -18.06 9.83
N LEU A 32 2.41 -16.92 9.73
CA LEU A 32 1.75 -16.26 10.87
C LEU A 32 0.22 -16.43 10.86
N GLY A 33 -0.35 -17.09 9.85
CA GLY A 33 -1.80 -17.25 9.71
C GLY A 33 -2.52 -15.92 9.46
N ARG A 34 -1.83 -14.89 8.98
CA ARG A 34 -2.35 -13.52 8.91
C ARG A 34 -2.16 -12.85 7.57
N ILE A 35 -3.16 -12.06 7.20
CA ILE A 35 -3.16 -11.23 6.00
C ILE A 35 -2.26 -10.01 6.20
N ALA A 36 -1.45 -9.68 5.17
CA ALA A 36 -0.60 -8.48 5.11
C ALA A 36 -1.43 -7.20 4.88
N GLY A 37 -2.18 -6.79 5.89
CA GLY A 37 -2.94 -5.55 5.92
C GLY A 37 -2.19 -4.44 6.66
N VAL A 38 -1.67 -3.44 5.94
CA VAL A 38 -0.88 -2.35 6.54
C VAL A 38 -1.71 -1.56 7.55
N SER A 39 -2.93 -1.14 7.20
CA SER A 39 -3.79 -0.36 8.12
C SER A 39 -4.17 -1.14 9.38
N GLY A 40 -4.43 -2.45 9.25
CA GLY A 40 -4.75 -3.32 10.38
C GLY A 40 -3.55 -3.57 11.31
N LEU A 41 -2.35 -3.74 10.75
CA LEU A 41 -1.12 -3.92 11.53
C LEU A 41 -0.67 -2.61 12.17
N ALA A 42 -0.78 -1.48 11.47
CA ALA A 42 -0.54 -0.16 12.04
C ALA A 42 -1.48 0.15 13.21
N ALA A 43 -2.79 -0.10 13.04
CA ALA A 43 -3.75 0.07 14.13
C ALA A 43 -3.40 -0.85 15.32
N LYS A 44 -3.02 -2.11 15.06
CA LYS A 44 -2.62 -3.04 16.11
C LYS A 44 -1.32 -2.64 16.83
N ALA A 45 -0.36 -2.06 16.13
CA ALA A 45 0.88 -1.54 16.72
C ALA A 45 0.59 -0.46 17.78
N VAL A 46 -0.40 0.41 17.51
CA VAL A 46 -0.85 1.46 18.45
C VAL A 46 -1.82 0.93 19.52
N GLY A 47 -2.21 -0.35 19.47
CA GLY A 47 -3.10 -0.99 20.43
C GLY A 47 -4.59 -0.94 20.05
N LEU A 48 -4.89 -0.48 18.83
CA LEU A 48 -6.23 -0.40 18.27
C LEU A 48 -6.54 -1.64 17.42
N GLY A 49 -6.89 -2.77 18.05
CA GLY A 49 -7.26 -3.98 17.32
C GLY A 49 -7.46 -5.22 18.20
N GLY A 50 -8.13 -6.25 17.66
CA GLY A 50 -8.43 -7.50 18.37
C GLY A 50 -7.27 -8.50 18.51
N SER A 51 -7.58 -9.67 19.06
CA SER A 51 -6.68 -10.81 19.32
C SER A 51 -5.94 -11.31 18.06
N GLY A 52 -4.73 -11.87 18.23
CA GLY A 52 -3.85 -12.45 17.19
C GLY A 52 -2.40 -11.95 17.29
N ILE A 53 -1.67 -11.69 16.18
CA ILE A 53 -0.21 -11.35 16.17
C ILE A 53 0.22 -10.42 17.32
N ALA A 54 1.31 -10.73 18.02
CA ALA A 54 1.76 -9.90 19.14
C ALA A 54 2.00 -8.44 18.72
N ARG A 55 1.79 -7.50 19.64
CA ARG A 55 2.00 -6.06 19.38
C ARG A 55 3.42 -5.77 18.88
N GLY A 56 4.42 -6.49 19.40
CA GLY A 56 5.79 -6.44 18.90
C GLY A 56 5.92 -6.83 17.43
N GLY A 57 5.25 -7.90 16.99
CA GLY A 57 5.25 -8.32 15.58
C GLY A 57 4.57 -7.31 14.66
N ALA A 58 3.52 -6.63 15.14
CA ALA A 58 2.90 -5.53 14.39
C ALA A 58 3.85 -4.33 14.22
N TRP A 59 4.58 -3.94 15.27
CA TRP A 59 5.61 -2.90 15.18
C TRP A 59 6.76 -3.30 14.24
N MET A 60 7.23 -4.54 14.32
CA MET A 60 8.27 -5.05 13.41
C MET A 60 7.84 -4.93 11.95
N PHE A 61 6.58 -5.23 11.62
CA PHE A 61 6.06 -5.05 10.27
C PHE A 61 6.01 -3.56 9.86
N VAL A 62 5.46 -2.71 10.72
CA VAL A 62 5.29 -1.27 10.44
C VAL A 62 6.64 -0.56 10.27
N ILE A 63 7.64 -0.92 11.08
CA ILE A 63 9.01 -0.38 10.99
C ILE A 63 9.77 -1.03 9.82
N GLY A 64 9.50 -2.29 9.50
CA GLY A 64 10.13 -3.01 8.39
C GLY A 64 9.84 -2.38 7.02
N LEU A 65 8.66 -1.77 6.83
CA LEU A 65 8.31 -1.09 5.58
C LEU A 65 9.23 0.10 5.24
N PRO A 66 9.38 1.13 6.09
CA PRO A 66 10.31 2.24 5.84
C PRO A 66 11.77 1.79 5.90
N LEU A 67 12.13 0.80 6.72
CA LEU A 67 13.50 0.25 6.71
C LEU A 67 13.83 -0.41 5.37
N GLY A 68 12.90 -1.17 4.79
CA GLY A 68 13.08 -1.77 3.45
C GLY A 68 13.29 -0.69 2.38
N ALA A 69 12.47 0.36 2.41
CA ALA A 69 12.64 1.50 1.51
C ALA A 69 13.99 2.21 1.69
N LEU A 70 14.44 2.40 2.94
CA LEU A 70 15.74 2.99 3.26
C LEU A 70 16.91 2.15 2.73
N ILE A 71 16.85 0.83 2.90
CA ILE A 71 17.88 -0.09 2.38
C ILE A 71 18.00 0.02 0.86
N VAL A 72 16.86 0.04 0.16
CA VAL A 72 16.83 0.21 -1.30
C VAL A 72 17.38 1.58 -1.70
N MET A 73 16.98 2.65 -1.01
CA MET A 73 17.45 4.01 -1.28
C MET A 73 18.97 4.13 -1.14
N LEU A 74 19.55 3.50 -0.11
CA LEU A 74 21.00 3.46 0.09
C LEU A 74 21.72 2.63 -0.97
N ALA A 75 21.12 1.53 -1.42
CA ALA A 75 21.67 0.66 -2.45
C ALA A 75 21.58 1.25 -3.86
N SER A 76 20.56 2.06 -4.15
CA SER A 76 20.32 2.65 -5.47
C SER A 76 20.99 4.01 -5.69
N GLY A 77 21.66 4.57 -4.67
CA GLY A 77 22.31 5.88 -4.77
C GLY A 77 21.36 7.07 -4.61
N GLY A 78 20.18 6.87 -4.02
CA GLY A 78 19.15 7.88 -3.82
C GLY A 78 17.89 7.65 -4.66
N ILE A 79 16.81 8.32 -4.26
CA ILE A 79 15.52 8.39 -4.98
C ILE A 79 15.07 9.84 -4.92
N ASP A 80 14.84 10.46 -6.08
CA ASP A 80 14.23 11.79 -6.14
C ASP A 80 12.75 11.68 -5.78
N ALA A 81 12.43 12.00 -4.52
CA ALA A 81 11.07 11.95 -4.00
C ALA A 81 10.51 13.37 -3.88
N THR A 82 9.44 13.65 -4.65
CA THR A 82 8.68 14.90 -4.52
C THR A 82 7.49 14.63 -3.62
N PHE A 83 7.31 15.48 -2.60
CA PHE A 83 6.24 15.36 -1.62
C PHE A 83 5.36 16.61 -1.64
N ALA A 84 4.06 16.41 -1.45
CA ALA A 84 3.13 17.51 -1.23
C ALA A 84 3.43 18.23 0.10
N ASN A 85 2.88 19.43 0.27
CA ASN A 85 2.94 20.19 1.52
C ASN A 85 2.55 19.31 2.73
N PRO A 86 3.30 19.37 3.85
CA PRO A 86 2.98 18.65 5.09
C PRO A 86 1.52 18.73 5.54
N VAL A 87 0.86 19.89 5.36
CA VAL A 87 -0.56 20.07 5.73
C VAL A 87 -1.45 19.18 4.87
N THR A 88 -1.23 19.16 3.56
CA THR A 88 -1.98 18.32 2.62
C THR A 88 -1.76 16.84 2.92
N LEU A 89 -0.51 16.44 3.20
CA LEU A 89 -0.17 15.07 3.58
C LEU A 89 -0.85 14.65 4.88
N ALA A 90 -0.89 15.53 5.89
CA ALA A 90 -1.55 15.25 7.15
C ALA A 90 -3.07 15.05 6.98
N ILE A 91 -3.73 15.93 6.22
CA ILE A 91 -5.16 15.82 5.92
C ILE A 91 -5.43 14.55 5.12
N ALA A 92 -4.66 14.29 4.06
CA ALA A 92 -4.80 13.08 3.25
C ALA A 92 -4.61 11.81 4.09
N GLY A 93 -3.60 11.77 4.95
CA GLY A 93 -3.34 10.66 5.86
C GLY A 93 -4.50 10.40 6.82
N LEU A 94 -5.11 11.45 7.38
CA LEU A 94 -6.28 11.32 8.24
C LEU A 94 -7.50 10.76 7.49
N VAL A 95 -7.80 11.32 6.31
CA VAL A 95 -8.92 10.87 5.46
C VAL A 95 -8.74 9.41 5.05
N VAL A 96 -7.53 9.02 4.63
CA VAL A 96 -7.19 7.63 4.30
C VAL A 96 -7.30 6.75 5.54
N GLY A 97 -6.82 7.19 6.69
CA GLY A 97 -6.93 6.46 7.96
C GLY A 97 -8.38 6.15 8.33
N ILE A 98 -9.25 7.15 8.30
CA ILE A 98 -10.70 6.99 8.55
C ILE A 98 -11.32 6.06 7.49
N GLY A 99 -11.03 6.30 6.22
CA GLY A 99 -11.55 5.51 5.09
C GLY A 99 -11.18 4.04 5.18
N THR A 100 -9.93 3.71 5.51
CA THR A 100 -9.50 2.31 5.66
C THR A 100 -10.14 1.62 6.85
N ARG A 101 -10.51 2.37 7.90
CA ARG A 101 -11.23 1.79 9.05
C ARG A 101 -12.69 1.51 8.70
N LEU A 102 -13.37 2.44 8.02
CA LEU A 102 -14.73 2.25 7.52
C LEU A 102 -14.80 1.11 6.49
N GLY A 103 -13.81 1.05 5.59
CA GLY A 103 -13.67 0.01 4.57
C GLY A 103 -13.21 -1.35 5.10
N SER A 104 -13.00 -1.50 6.41
CA SER A 104 -12.51 -2.74 7.04
C SER A 104 -11.15 -3.23 6.52
N GLY A 105 -10.34 -2.35 5.93
CA GLY A 105 -9.08 -2.70 5.29
C GLY A 105 -8.53 -1.61 4.38
N CYS A 106 -7.34 -1.85 3.86
CA CYS A 106 -6.67 -0.99 2.87
C CYS A 106 -6.39 -1.75 1.57
N THR A 107 -5.74 -1.09 0.62
CA THR A 107 -5.35 -1.66 -0.67
C THR A 107 -4.40 -2.86 -0.55
N SER A 108 -3.53 -2.92 0.46
CA SER A 108 -2.66 -4.10 0.67
C SER A 108 -3.47 -5.34 1.10
N GLY A 109 -4.47 -5.15 1.96
CA GLY A 109 -5.33 -6.22 2.46
C GLY A 109 -6.35 -6.69 1.43
N HIS A 110 -7.09 -5.75 0.82
CA HIS A 110 -8.11 -6.08 -0.18
C HIS A 110 -7.49 -6.38 -1.55
N GLY A 111 -6.58 -5.53 -2.04
CA GLY A 111 -5.95 -5.67 -3.35
C GLY A 111 -4.99 -6.84 -3.40
N VAL A 112 -3.86 -6.78 -2.68
CA VAL A 112 -2.83 -7.81 -2.79
C VAL A 112 -3.32 -9.16 -2.27
N CYS A 113 -3.74 -9.23 -1.00
CA CYS A 113 -4.10 -10.51 -0.39
C CYS A 113 -5.53 -10.96 -0.70
N GLY A 114 -6.48 -10.02 -0.76
CA GLY A 114 -7.90 -10.30 -0.91
C GLY A 114 -8.30 -10.75 -2.31
N VAL A 115 -7.82 -10.06 -3.35
CA VAL A 115 -8.05 -10.45 -4.76
C VAL A 115 -7.36 -11.78 -5.08
N SER A 116 -6.14 -11.99 -4.58
CA SER A 116 -5.41 -13.26 -4.76
C SER A 116 -6.13 -14.47 -4.15
N ARG A 117 -6.98 -14.25 -3.15
CA ARG A 117 -7.84 -15.27 -2.53
C ARG A 117 -9.24 -15.36 -3.15
N LEU A 118 -9.47 -14.68 -4.27
CA LEU A 118 -10.76 -14.62 -4.98
C LEU A 118 -11.93 -14.18 -4.10
N SER A 119 -11.68 -13.29 -3.13
CA SER A 119 -12.74 -12.73 -2.27
C SER A 119 -13.57 -11.71 -3.04
N GLY A 120 -14.84 -12.01 -3.30
CA GLY A 120 -15.77 -11.08 -3.97
C GLY A 120 -15.86 -9.71 -3.28
N ARG A 121 -15.90 -9.69 -1.93
CA ARG A 121 -15.88 -8.44 -1.15
C ARG A 121 -14.62 -7.62 -1.43
N SER A 122 -13.47 -8.28 -1.50
CA SER A 122 -12.20 -7.59 -1.73
C SER A 122 -12.06 -7.08 -3.16
N ILE A 123 -12.57 -7.82 -4.14
CA ILE A 123 -12.60 -7.39 -5.53
C ILE A 123 -13.43 -6.09 -5.65
N VAL A 124 -14.64 -6.06 -5.08
CA VAL A 124 -15.49 -4.85 -5.10
C VAL A 124 -14.81 -3.67 -4.38
N ALA A 125 -14.20 -3.91 -3.21
CA ALA A 125 -13.48 -2.87 -2.49
C ALA A 125 -12.31 -2.31 -3.32
N THR A 126 -11.49 -3.18 -3.92
CA THR A 126 -10.35 -2.77 -4.74
C THR A 126 -10.79 -2.00 -5.99
N LEU A 127 -11.84 -2.44 -6.68
CA LEU A 127 -12.40 -1.70 -7.82
C LEU A 127 -12.89 -0.31 -7.40
N THR A 128 -13.55 -0.20 -6.25
CA THR A 128 -14.03 1.08 -5.71
C THR A 128 -12.88 2.02 -5.37
N PHE A 129 -11.81 1.51 -4.75
CA PHE A 129 -10.62 2.31 -4.43
C PHE A 129 -9.94 2.82 -5.70
N MET A 130 -9.75 1.96 -6.70
CA MET A 130 -9.13 2.34 -7.97
C MET A 130 -9.98 3.33 -8.75
N ALA A 131 -11.30 3.09 -8.86
CA ALA A 131 -12.22 3.99 -9.55
C ALA A 131 -12.24 5.38 -8.89
N THR A 132 -12.32 5.43 -7.56
CA THR A 132 -12.30 6.71 -6.82
C THR A 132 -10.96 7.44 -6.99
N GLY A 133 -9.83 6.72 -6.94
CA GLY A 133 -8.50 7.30 -7.15
C GLY A 133 -8.34 7.89 -8.55
N ILE A 134 -8.75 7.14 -9.58
CA ILE A 134 -8.75 7.60 -10.98
C ILE A 134 -9.62 8.84 -11.14
N ALA A 135 -10.86 8.80 -10.62
CA ALA A 135 -11.78 9.92 -10.70
C ALA A 135 -11.24 11.17 -9.98
N THR A 136 -10.62 10.99 -8.81
CA THR A 136 -10.03 12.10 -8.04
C THR A 136 -8.92 12.80 -8.84
N VAL A 137 -7.97 12.03 -9.39
CA VAL A 137 -6.89 12.60 -10.22
C VAL A 137 -7.44 13.25 -11.49
N ALA A 138 -8.41 12.63 -12.15
CA ALA A 138 -9.03 13.18 -13.35
C ALA A 138 -9.73 14.52 -13.07
N ILE A 139 -10.46 14.63 -11.96
CA ILE A 139 -11.12 15.87 -11.54
C ILE A 139 -10.09 16.94 -11.17
N MET A 140 -9.06 16.59 -10.40
CA MET A 140 -8.00 17.53 -10.03
C MET A 140 -7.29 18.11 -11.26
N ASN A 141 -6.95 17.25 -12.22
CA ASN A 141 -6.34 17.66 -13.48
C ASN A 141 -7.29 18.55 -14.31
N ALA A 142 -8.59 18.21 -14.37
CA ALA A 142 -9.58 19.01 -15.08
C ALA A 142 -9.79 20.40 -14.45
N LEU A 143 -9.59 20.53 -13.14
CA LEU A 143 -9.67 21.79 -12.39
C LEU A 143 -8.34 22.56 -12.35
N GLY A 144 -7.24 22.00 -12.87
CA GLY A 144 -5.92 22.62 -12.81
C GLY A 144 -5.31 22.68 -11.42
N LEU A 145 -5.67 21.75 -10.52
CA LEU A 145 -5.13 21.69 -9.16
C LEU A 145 -3.79 20.96 -9.13
N GLU A 146 -2.70 21.71 -8.97
CA GLU A 146 -1.36 21.17 -8.74
C GLU A 146 -1.12 20.95 -7.24
N VAL A 147 -0.80 19.71 -6.86
CA VAL A 147 -0.53 19.32 -5.45
C VAL A 147 0.94 18.95 -5.21
N LEU A 148 1.71 18.83 -6.30
CA LEU A 148 3.15 18.56 -6.33
C LEU A 148 3.85 19.60 -7.18
#